data_AF-A0A603DZU4-F1
#
_entry.id   AF-A0A603DZU4-F1
#
_cell.length_a   1.000
_cell.length_b   1.000
_cell.length_c   1.000
_cell.angle_alpha   90.00
_cell.angle_beta   90.00
_cell.angle_gamma   90.00
#
_symmetry.space_group_name_H-M   'P 1'
#
loop_
_entity.id
_entity.type
_entity.pdbx_description
1 polymer ?
#
loop_
_entity_poly.entity_id
_entity_poly.type
_entity_poly.pdbx_seq_one_letter_code
_entity_poly.pdbx_strand_id
1 'polypeptide(L)'
;MLLTATLLGLIAALGILDGRLLGVSMIDRPLVMCALTGLVCGNLHEGILIGATLELIFLGNVAIGAAVPPDVVTGSVLATAFSIMSGRGPEAALTIAIPISMLAQTLGVLVRVVNARFGHMADRYAAQGNTRMVAVMHLGGPTLLYFLSGFLPVFFAILLGSAAVTWFLDAIPAFITNGLVVASKILPALGFALLISMMLSSKLIPYLGLGFLIAAYTKLDIIAIALFAVVLAFIISQFLNTSQQEG
;
A
#
# COMPACT_ATOMS: atom_id res chain seq x y z
N MET A 1 26.39 -1.40 -1.33
CA MET A 1 25.34 -0.46 -1.78
C MET A 1 24.68 -0.87 -3.09
N LEU A 2 25.43 -1.21 -4.16
CA LEU A 2 24.83 -1.63 -5.44
C LEU A 2 23.92 -2.88 -5.32
N LEU A 3 24.37 -3.91 -4.59
CA LEU A 3 23.56 -5.11 -4.35
C LEU A 3 22.25 -4.77 -3.62
N THR A 4 22.33 -4.01 -2.53
CA THR A 4 21.17 -3.54 -1.77
C THR A 4 20.21 -2.74 -2.64
N ALA A 5 20.71 -1.77 -3.43
CA ALA A 5 19.89 -1.00 -4.36
C ALA A 5 19.17 -1.88 -5.38
N THR A 6 19.87 -2.88 -5.92
CA THR A 6 19.30 -3.84 -6.87
C THR A 6 18.20 -4.68 -6.23
N LEU A 7 18.46 -5.24 -5.05
CA LEU A 7 17.49 -6.08 -4.33
C LEU A 7 16.24 -5.28 -3.92
N LEU A 8 16.42 -4.07 -3.40
CA LEU A 8 15.30 -3.20 -3.03
C LEU A 8 14.50 -2.73 -4.26
N GLY A 9 15.18 -2.42 -5.37
CA GLY A 9 14.52 -2.14 -6.65
C GLY A 9 13.70 -3.33 -7.15
N LEU A 10 14.20 -4.56 -7.00
CA LEU A 10 13.46 -5.77 -7.36
C LEU A 10 12.25 -6.01 -6.45
N ILE A 11 12.37 -5.76 -5.14
CA ILE A 11 11.23 -5.83 -4.20
C ILE A 11 10.14 -4.83 -4.61
N ALA A 12 10.52 -3.59 -4.91
CA ALA A 12 9.57 -2.58 -5.35
C ALA A 12 8.93 -2.94 -6.70
N ALA A 13 9.71 -3.45 -7.65
CA ALA A 13 9.17 -3.95 -8.92
C ALA A 13 8.17 -5.09 -8.70
N LEU A 14 8.48 -6.04 -7.81
CA LEU A 14 7.57 -7.13 -7.45
C LEU A 14 6.25 -6.59 -6.89
N GLY A 15 6.30 -5.65 -5.93
CA GLY A 15 5.11 -5.03 -5.36
C GLY A 15 4.26 -4.28 -6.39
N ILE A 16 4.89 -3.54 -7.31
CA ILE A 16 4.17 -2.86 -8.41
C ILE A 16 3.53 -3.87 -9.37
N LEU A 17 4.22 -4.96 -9.70
CA LEU A 17 3.70 -5.97 -10.63
C LEU A 17 2.58 -6.82 -10.01
N ASP A 18 2.52 -6.97 -8.68
CA ASP A 18 1.51 -7.79 -8.00
C ASP A 18 0.06 -7.41 -8.39
N GLY A 19 -0.31 -6.15 -8.18
CA GLY A 19 -1.66 -5.67 -8.50
C GLY A 19 -1.96 -5.54 -10.01
N ARG A 20 -0.98 -5.76 -10.88
CA ARG A 20 -1.08 -5.52 -12.33
C ARG A 20 -0.98 -6.79 -13.16
N LEU A 21 -0.30 -7.82 -12.65
CA LEU A 21 -0.03 -9.09 -13.35
C LEU A 21 -0.33 -10.32 -12.51
N LEU A 22 -0.06 -10.28 -11.20
CA LEU A 22 -0.13 -11.47 -10.32
C LEU A 22 -1.50 -11.65 -9.64
N GLY A 23 -2.50 -10.87 -10.04
CA GLY A 23 -3.86 -11.04 -9.55
C GLY A 23 -4.14 -10.47 -8.15
N VAL A 24 -3.37 -9.44 -7.73
CA VAL A 24 -3.58 -8.74 -6.44
C VAL A 24 -3.43 -9.69 -5.24
N SER A 25 -2.24 -10.30 -5.09
CA SER A 25 -1.95 -11.21 -3.98
C SER A 25 -1.68 -10.48 -2.65
N MET A 26 -1.87 -9.15 -2.61
CA MET A 26 -1.56 -8.27 -1.48
C MET A 26 -0.07 -8.23 -1.11
N ILE A 27 0.80 -8.56 -2.05
CA ILE A 27 2.26 -8.40 -1.89
C ILE A 27 2.60 -6.92 -1.89
N ASP A 28 1.85 -6.10 -2.62
CA ASP A 28 1.99 -4.63 -2.68
C ASP A 28 1.75 -3.91 -1.34
N ARG A 29 1.27 -4.61 -0.31
CA ARG A 29 0.95 -4.04 1.00
C ARG A 29 2.20 -3.65 1.79
N PRO A 30 2.16 -2.53 2.54
CA PRO A 30 3.26 -2.09 3.40
C PRO A 30 3.83 -3.18 4.30
N LEU A 31 2.98 -4.02 4.92
CA LEU A 31 3.45 -5.08 5.82
C LEU A 31 4.45 -6.03 5.15
N VAL A 32 4.15 -6.47 3.92
CA VAL A 32 5.00 -7.39 3.16
C VAL A 32 6.22 -6.65 2.60
N MET A 33 6.02 -5.48 2.00
CA MET A 33 7.08 -4.68 1.39
C MET A 33 8.15 -4.25 2.41
N CYS A 34 7.73 -3.78 3.59
CA CYS A 34 8.63 -3.35 4.64
C CYS A 34 9.35 -4.55 5.29
N ALA A 35 8.69 -5.70 5.45
CA ALA A 35 9.35 -6.91 5.95
C ALA A 35 10.46 -7.39 5.00
N LEU A 36 10.18 -7.46 3.70
CA LEU A 36 11.19 -7.81 2.67
C LEU A 36 12.33 -6.79 2.63
N THR A 37 12.00 -5.51 2.76
CA THR A 37 13.00 -4.42 2.82
C THR A 37 13.88 -4.55 4.06
N GLY A 38 13.29 -4.79 5.23
CA GLY A 38 14.01 -4.99 6.49
C GLY A 38 14.93 -6.20 6.45
N LEU A 39 14.49 -7.29 5.80
CA LEU A 39 15.33 -8.47 5.56
C LEU A 39 16.57 -8.12 4.73
N VAL A 40 16.42 -7.37 3.64
CA VAL A 40 17.55 -6.93 2.79
C VAL A 40 18.46 -5.92 3.51
N CYS A 41 17.89 -5.08 4.37
CA CYS A 41 18.65 -4.10 5.17
C CYS A 41 19.30 -4.70 6.42
N GLY A 42 19.04 -5.98 6.75
CA GLY A 42 19.62 -6.68 7.89
C GLY A 42 18.89 -6.47 9.23
N ASN A 43 17.72 -5.81 9.23
CA ASN A 43 16.87 -5.65 10.42
C ASN A 43 15.40 -5.96 10.09
N LEU A 44 15.06 -7.25 10.15
CA LEU A 44 13.70 -7.72 9.87
C LEU A 44 12.68 -7.20 10.90
N HIS A 45 13.05 -7.15 12.19
CA HIS A 45 12.15 -6.73 13.26
C HIS A 45 11.70 -5.28 13.07
N GLU A 46 12.65 -4.38 12.78
CA GLU A 46 12.34 -2.97 12.50
C GLU A 46 11.51 -2.83 11.21
N GLY A 47 11.81 -3.61 10.17
CA GLY A 47 11.01 -3.65 8.94
C GLY A 47 9.55 -4.08 9.19
N ILE A 48 9.31 -5.07 10.04
CA ILE A 48 7.95 -5.52 10.39
C ILE A 48 7.21 -4.43 11.19
N LEU A 49 7.87 -3.78 12.15
CA LEU A 49 7.27 -2.69 12.93
C LEU A 49 6.88 -1.49 12.06
N ILE A 50 7.78 -1.10 11.14
CA ILE A 50 7.50 -0.04 10.17
C ILE A 50 6.34 -0.46 9.26
N GLY A 51 6.36 -1.71 8.76
CA GLY A 51 5.29 -2.28 7.94
C GLY A 51 3.92 -2.22 8.62
N ALA A 52 3.82 -2.68 9.86
CA ALA A 52 2.57 -2.64 10.62
C ALA A 52 2.05 -1.20 10.80
N THR A 53 2.95 -0.25 11.03
CA THR A 53 2.56 1.16 11.23
C THR A 53 2.11 1.81 9.92
N LEU A 54 2.83 1.56 8.83
CA LEU A 54 2.45 2.05 7.50
C LEU A 54 1.17 1.38 6.98
N GLU A 55 0.93 0.11 7.31
CA GLU A 55 -0.32 -0.58 6.97
C GLU A 55 -1.51 0.17 7.56
N LEU A 56 -1.45 0.56 8.83
CA LEU A 56 -2.51 1.33 9.49
C LEU A 56 -2.78 2.67 8.81
N ILE A 57 -1.74 3.34 8.32
CA ILE A 57 -1.84 4.61 7.60
C ILE A 57 -2.49 4.41 6.23
N PHE A 58 -2.11 3.35 5.53
CA PHE A 58 -2.61 3.03 4.20
C PHE A 58 -3.85 2.14 4.19
N LEU A 59 -4.48 1.86 5.35
CA LEU A 59 -5.72 1.08 5.45
C LEU A 59 -6.84 1.62 4.56
N GLY A 60 -6.98 2.95 4.50
CA GLY A 60 -7.98 3.64 3.68
C GLY A 60 -7.55 3.89 2.23
N ASN A 61 -6.38 3.39 1.83
CA ASN A 61 -5.78 3.66 0.52
C ASN A 61 -6.42 2.79 -0.58
N VAL A 62 -7.63 3.17 -0.98
CA VAL A 62 -8.44 2.48 -1.99
C VAL A 62 -8.60 3.38 -3.21
N ALA A 63 -8.38 2.83 -4.41
CA ALA A 63 -8.64 3.53 -5.66
C ALA A 63 -10.15 3.52 -5.94
N ILE A 64 -10.77 4.70 -6.05
CA ILE A 64 -12.20 4.83 -6.39
C ILE A 64 -12.31 5.58 -7.72
N GLY A 65 -12.82 4.89 -8.75
CA GLY A 65 -12.96 5.44 -10.09
C GLY A 65 -11.63 5.86 -10.70
N ALA A 66 -11.53 7.12 -11.14
CA ALA A 66 -10.31 7.69 -11.74
C ALA A 66 -9.31 8.23 -10.70
N ALA A 67 -9.68 8.28 -9.41
CA ALA A 67 -8.77 8.74 -8.37
C ALA A 67 -7.66 7.70 -8.17
N VAL A 68 -6.43 8.11 -8.45
CA VAL A 68 -5.26 7.29 -8.18
C VAL A 68 -4.86 7.54 -6.72
N PRO A 69 -4.74 6.50 -5.88
CA PRO A 69 -4.27 6.65 -4.51
C PRO A 69 -2.73 6.69 -4.44
N PRO A 70 -2.13 7.21 -3.36
CA PRO A 70 -0.68 7.24 -3.19
C PRO A 70 0.00 5.89 -3.42
N ASP A 71 1.23 5.91 -3.96
CA ASP A 71 2.00 4.70 -4.27
C ASP A 71 2.59 4.09 -2.99
N VAL A 72 1.91 3.08 -2.46
CA VAL A 72 2.27 2.45 -1.19
C VAL A 72 3.57 1.65 -1.27
N VAL A 73 3.87 1.04 -2.42
CA VAL A 73 5.02 0.16 -2.60
C VAL A 73 6.32 0.94 -2.50
N THR A 74 6.47 1.97 -3.33
CA THR A 74 7.69 2.79 -3.40
C THR A 74 7.92 3.53 -2.08
N GLY A 75 6.85 4.09 -1.51
CA GLY A 75 6.92 4.76 -0.21
C GLY A 75 7.34 3.82 0.92
N SER A 76 6.76 2.62 0.98
CA SER A 76 7.06 1.64 2.03
C SER A 76 8.50 1.12 1.96
N VAL A 77 8.98 0.78 0.75
CA VAL A 77 10.34 0.29 0.54
C VAL A 77 11.37 1.38 0.88
N LEU A 78 11.19 2.60 0.37
CA LEU A 78 12.17 3.67 0.62
C LEU A 78 12.13 4.19 2.05
N ALA A 79 10.95 4.37 2.64
CA ALA A 79 10.84 4.79 4.03
C ALA A 79 11.50 3.80 4.99
N THR A 80 11.26 2.50 4.77
CA THR A 80 11.87 1.43 5.59
C THR A 80 13.38 1.39 5.41
N ALA A 81 13.85 1.40 4.17
CA ALA A 81 15.28 1.35 3.88
C ALA A 81 16.02 2.55 4.50
N PHE A 82 15.50 3.77 4.34
CA PHE A 82 16.15 4.95 4.89
C PHE A 82 16.03 5.06 6.40
N SER A 83 14.93 4.62 6.99
CA SER A 83 14.79 4.56 8.45
C SER A 83 15.85 3.64 9.07
N ILE A 84 15.97 2.40 8.55
CA ILE A 84 16.97 1.42 9.03
C ILE A 84 18.40 1.92 8.77
N MET A 85 18.68 2.41 7.55
CA MET A 85 20.04 2.88 7.18
C MET A 85 20.47 4.14 7.94
N SER A 86 19.53 5.00 8.34
CA SER A 86 19.82 6.22 9.10
C SER A 86 19.79 6.03 10.61
N GLY A 87 19.27 4.90 11.10
CA GLY A 87 19.10 4.62 12.53
C GLY A 87 18.11 5.55 13.24
N ARG A 88 17.22 6.22 12.49
CA ARG A 88 16.26 7.20 13.04
C ARG A 88 14.93 6.58 13.49
N GLY A 89 14.83 5.25 13.47
CA GLY A 89 13.68 4.50 13.97
C GLY A 89 12.39 4.63 13.14
N PRO A 90 11.30 3.96 13.57
CA PRO A 90 10.06 3.87 12.78
C PRO A 90 9.36 5.22 12.53
N GLU A 91 9.50 6.18 13.45
CA GLU A 91 8.87 7.50 13.32
C GLU A 91 9.39 8.27 12.10
N ALA A 92 10.69 8.13 11.79
CA ALA A 92 11.28 8.71 10.60
C ALA A 92 10.74 8.06 9.31
N ALA A 93 10.40 6.77 9.31
CA ALA A 93 9.77 6.16 8.14
C ALA A 93 8.41 6.82 7.83
N LEU A 94 7.63 7.16 8.86
CA LEU A 94 6.30 7.74 8.68
C LEU A 94 6.34 9.13 8.02
N THR A 95 7.30 9.97 8.41
CA THR A 95 7.41 11.33 7.89
C THR A 95 7.81 11.37 6.42
N ILE A 96 8.48 10.31 5.95
CA ILE A 96 9.06 10.22 4.61
C ILE A 96 8.16 9.41 3.67
N ALA A 97 7.45 8.40 4.19
CA ALA A 97 6.64 7.50 3.40
C ALA A 97 5.59 8.25 2.55
N ILE A 98 4.83 9.16 3.16
CA ILE A 98 3.73 9.86 2.46
C ILE A 98 4.24 10.77 1.34
N PRO A 99 5.23 11.68 1.57
CA PRO A 99 5.79 12.48 0.48
C PRO A 99 6.36 11.64 -0.66
N ILE A 100 7.11 10.58 -0.36
CA ILE A 100 7.66 9.68 -1.38
C ILE A 100 6.52 8.98 -2.14
N SER A 101 5.50 8.48 -1.46
CA SER A 101 4.33 7.83 -2.08
C SER A 101 3.59 8.76 -3.04
N MET A 102 3.49 10.06 -2.72
CA MET A 102 2.85 11.04 -3.60
C MET A 102 3.69 11.35 -4.84
N LEU A 103 5.02 11.46 -4.69
CA LEU A 103 5.94 11.63 -5.82
C LEU A 103 5.92 10.40 -6.74
N ALA A 104 6.01 9.21 -6.16
CA ALA A 104 5.94 7.95 -6.90
C ALA A 104 4.57 7.75 -7.56
N GLN A 105 3.48 8.17 -6.92
CA GLN A 105 2.15 8.19 -7.54
C GLN A 105 2.12 9.03 -8.82
N THR A 106 2.77 10.21 -8.81
CA THR A 106 2.81 11.09 -9.99
C THR A 106 3.50 10.39 -11.15
N LEU A 107 4.61 9.69 -10.89
CA LEU A 107 5.24 8.82 -11.89
C LEU A 107 4.31 7.69 -12.35
N GLY A 108 3.57 7.08 -11.41
CA GLY A 108 2.57 6.05 -11.72
C GLY A 108 1.47 6.52 -12.66
N VAL A 109 1.03 7.78 -12.55
CA VAL A 109 0.08 8.39 -13.49
C VAL A 109 0.69 8.52 -14.89
N LEU A 110 1.93 9.02 -14.99
CA LEU A 110 2.64 9.13 -16.27
C LEU A 110 2.81 7.76 -16.93
N VAL A 111 3.17 6.75 -16.15
CA VAL A 111 3.28 5.36 -16.61
C VAL A 111 1.96 4.85 -17.17
N ARG A 112 0.81 5.15 -16.54
CA ARG A 112 -0.51 4.78 -17.07
C ARG A 112 -0.84 5.48 -18.39
N VAL A 113 -0.44 6.74 -18.55
CA VAL A 113 -0.60 7.48 -19.82
C VAL A 113 0.22 6.82 -20.93
N VAL A 114 1.47 6.45 -20.65
CA VAL A 114 2.31 5.71 -21.61
C VAL A 114 1.71 4.34 -21.90
N ASN A 115 1.19 3.66 -20.87
CA ASN A 115 0.57 2.35 -21.00
C ASN A 115 -0.60 2.33 -22.00
N ALA A 116 -1.39 3.41 -22.06
CA ALA A 116 -2.49 3.52 -23.02
C ALA A 116 -2.03 3.38 -24.48
N ARG A 117 -0.77 3.73 -24.80
CA ARG A 117 -0.21 3.54 -26.15
C ARG A 117 -0.11 2.07 -26.54
N PHE A 118 0.19 1.17 -25.59
CA PHE A 118 0.23 -0.26 -25.86
C PHE A 118 -1.16 -0.81 -26.25
N GLY A 119 -2.24 -0.25 -25.68
CA GLY A 119 -3.61 -0.56 -26.09
C GLY A 119 -3.86 -0.23 -27.56
N HIS A 120 -3.56 1.00 -27.98
CA HIS A 120 -3.69 1.40 -29.39
C HIS A 120 -2.81 0.58 -30.35
N MET A 121 -1.63 0.13 -29.90
CA MET A 121 -0.79 -0.76 -30.68
C MET A 121 -1.39 -2.16 -30.79
N ALA A 122 -1.98 -2.68 -29.71
CA ALA A 122 -2.69 -3.95 -29.71
C ALA A 122 -3.85 -3.94 -30.72
N ASP A 123 -4.63 -2.85 -30.80
CA ASP A 123 -5.72 -2.70 -31.77
C ASP A 123 -5.22 -2.81 -33.23
N ARG A 124 -4.07 -2.18 -33.53
CA ARG A 124 -3.45 -2.27 -34.87
C ARG A 124 -3.03 -3.68 -35.23
N TYR A 125 -2.44 -4.42 -34.28
CA TYR A 125 -2.04 -5.81 -34.51
C TYR A 125 -3.24 -6.77 -34.56
N ALA A 126 -4.32 -6.47 -33.84
CA ALA A 126 -5.57 -7.22 -33.91
C ALA A 126 -6.21 -7.10 -35.31
N ALA A 127 -6.23 -5.90 -35.90
CA ALA A 127 -6.72 -5.69 -37.27
C ALA A 127 -5.91 -6.45 -38.34
N GLN A 128 -4.67 -6.81 -38.04
CA GLN A 128 -3.79 -7.60 -38.90
C GLN A 128 -3.88 -9.12 -38.64
N GLY A 129 -4.72 -9.55 -37.70
CA GLY A 129 -4.82 -10.96 -37.28
C GLY A 129 -3.59 -11.47 -36.51
N ASN A 130 -2.70 -10.58 -36.05
CA ASN A 130 -1.46 -10.96 -35.37
C ASN A 130 -1.67 -11.11 -33.86
N THR A 131 -2.23 -12.26 -33.47
CA THR A 131 -2.53 -12.60 -32.06
C THR A 131 -1.30 -12.60 -31.16
N ARG A 132 -0.13 -12.99 -31.70
CA ARG A 132 1.14 -12.98 -30.97
C ARG A 132 1.52 -11.56 -30.55
N MET A 133 1.43 -10.61 -31.46
CA MET A 133 1.77 -9.21 -31.14
C MET A 133 0.74 -8.55 -30.24
N VAL A 134 -0.54 -8.93 -30.35
CA VAL A 134 -1.56 -8.53 -29.37
C VAL A 134 -1.17 -8.98 -27.96
N ALA A 135 -0.76 -10.24 -27.79
CA ALA A 135 -0.32 -10.75 -26.48
C ALA A 135 0.92 -10.01 -25.95
N VAL A 136 1.90 -9.70 -26.81
CA VAL A 136 3.10 -8.93 -26.41
C VAL A 136 2.73 -7.49 -26.01
N MET A 137 1.84 -6.83 -26.73
CA MET A 137 1.38 -5.48 -26.38
C MET A 137 0.50 -5.46 -25.13
N HIS A 138 -0.24 -6.54 -24.86
CA HIS A 138 -1.08 -6.63 -23.68
C HIS A 138 -0.30 -7.00 -22.40
N LEU A 139 0.64 -7.94 -22.50
CA LEU A 139 1.39 -8.47 -21.35
C LEU A 139 2.82 -7.92 -21.32
N GLY A 140 3.60 -8.12 -22.38
CA GLY A 140 5.04 -7.84 -22.38
C GLY A 140 5.38 -6.36 -22.20
N GLY A 141 4.80 -5.49 -23.03
CA GLY A 141 5.05 -4.05 -22.98
C GLY A 141 4.69 -3.41 -21.63
N PRO A 142 3.46 -3.58 -21.15
CA PRO A 142 3.04 -3.11 -19.83
C PRO A 142 3.87 -3.69 -18.68
N THR A 143 4.20 -4.99 -18.72
CA THR A 143 5.03 -5.63 -17.69
C THR A 143 6.38 -4.95 -17.56
N LEU A 144 7.08 -4.75 -18.68
CA LEU A 144 8.39 -4.09 -18.66
C LEU A 144 8.27 -2.63 -18.18
N LEU A 145 7.25 -1.91 -18.64
CA LEU A 145 7.03 -0.53 -18.23
C LEU A 145 6.80 -0.42 -16.71
N TYR A 146 5.93 -1.26 -16.15
CA TYR A 146 5.65 -1.26 -14.72
C TYR A 146 6.84 -1.76 -13.89
N PHE A 147 7.57 -2.76 -14.37
CA PHE A 147 8.81 -3.24 -13.75
C PHE A 147 9.80 -2.08 -13.61
N LEU A 148 10.06 -1.35 -14.71
CA LEU A 148 10.98 -0.22 -14.69
C LEU A 148 10.48 0.91 -13.79
N SER A 149 9.16 1.15 -13.75
CA SER A 149 8.58 2.18 -12.89
C SER A 149 8.72 1.90 -11.40
N GLY A 150 8.73 0.62 -10.99
CA GLY A 150 8.99 0.25 -9.60
C GLY A 150 10.49 0.16 -9.30
N PHE A 151 11.25 -0.43 -10.22
CA PHE A 151 12.68 -0.68 -10.05
C PHE A 151 13.51 0.61 -10.03
N LEU A 152 13.39 1.46 -11.06
CA LEU A 152 14.32 2.57 -11.27
C LEU A 152 14.28 3.63 -10.15
N PRO A 153 13.10 4.09 -9.69
CA PRO A 153 13.05 5.10 -8.62
C PRO A 153 13.70 4.60 -7.34
N VAL A 154 13.41 3.35 -6.95
CA VAL A 154 13.97 2.76 -5.73
C VAL A 154 15.46 2.49 -5.88
N PHE A 155 15.87 1.90 -7.01
CA PHE A 155 17.27 1.61 -7.30
C PHE A 155 18.12 2.89 -7.23
N PHE A 156 17.71 3.95 -7.94
CA PHE A 156 18.46 5.21 -7.93
C PHE A 156 18.39 5.93 -6.59
N ALA A 157 17.25 5.92 -5.90
CA ALA A 157 17.15 6.52 -4.58
C ALA A 157 18.12 5.88 -3.57
N ILE A 158 18.26 4.54 -3.59
CA ILE A 158 19.22 3.85 -2.72
C ILE A 158 20.67 4.06 -3.19
N LEU A 159 20.91 4.14 -4.50
CA LEU A 159 22.26 4.32 -5.07
C LEU A 159 22.83 5.72 -4.84
N LEU A 160 21.97 6.75 -4.92
CA LEU A 160 22.31 8.13 -4.54
C LEU A 160 22.65 8.24 -3.04
N GLY A 161 22.31 7.20 -2.27
CA GLY A 161 22.76 6.98 -0.92
C GLY A 161 22.02 7.79 0.13
N SER A 162 22.39 7.54 1.39
CA SER A 162 21.81 8.26 2.53
C SER A 162 22.06 9.76 2.43
N ALA A 163 23.18 10.23 1.87
CA ALA A 163 23.49 11.66 1.80
C ALA A 163 22.47 12.48 1.00
N ALA A 164 22.01 11.99 -0.15
CA ALA A 164 20.98 12.68 -0.95
C ALA A 164 19.64 12.73 -0.22
N VAL A 165 19.33 11.66 0.51
CA VAL A 165 18.10 11.56 1.29
C VAL A 165 18.18 12.41 2.54
N THR A 166 19.26 12.34 3.30
CA THR A 166 19.51 13.19 4.47
C THR A 166 19.46 14.66 4.07
N TRP A 167 20.07 15.05 2.95
CA TRP A 167 19.92 16.39 2.40
C TRP A 167 18.46 16.73 2.09
N PHE A 168 17.71 15.82 1.44
CA PHE A 168 16.29 16.02 1.16
C PHE A 168 15.45 16.14 2.44
N LEU A 169 15.73 15.33 3.46
CA LEU A 169 15.05 15.35 4.75
C LEU A 169 15.36 16.62 5.55
N ASP A 170 16.62 17.02 5.56
CA ASP A 170 17.08 18.21 6.27
C ASP A 170 16.62 19.49 5.56
N ALA A 171 16.31 19.42 4.26
CA ALA A 171 15.66 20.50 3.51
C ALA A 171 14.16 20.66 3.86
N ILE A 172 13.53 19.67 4.50
CA ILE A 172 12.14 19.79 4.97
C ILE A 172 12.14 20.59 6.28
N PRO A 173 11.47 21.76 6.34
CA PRO A 173 11.40 22.56 7.56
C PRO A 173 10.84 21.77 8.75
N ALA A 174 11.38 22.02 9.95
CA ALA A 174 10.96 21.33 11.17
C ALA A 174 9.45 21.45 11.47
N PHE A 175 8.81 22.56 11.07
CA PHE A 175 7.36 22.72 11.20
C PHE A 175 6.58 21.69 10.35
N ILE A 176 7.08 21.34 9.16
CA ILE A 176 6.45 20.35 8.28
C ILE A 176 6.67 18.93 8.83
N THR A 177 7.88 18.58 9.26
CA THR A 177 8.15 17.26 9.85
C THR A 177 7.38 17.06 11.15
N ASN A 178 7.34 18.06 12.03
CA ASN A 178 6.53 18.01 13.26
C ASN A 178 5.03 17.95 12.95
N GLY A 179 4.55 18.71 11.96
CA GLY A 179 3.17 18.64 11.49
C GLY A 179 2.81 17.25 10.96
N LEU A 180 3.71 16.62 10.19
CA LEU A 180 3.56 15.24 9.70
C LEU A 180 3.54 14.21 10.83
N VAL A 181 4.37 14.36 11.87
CA VAL A 181 4.36 13.49 13.06
C VAL A 181 3.05 13.61 13.84
N VAL A 182 2.50 14.81 13.97
CA VAL A 182 1.19 15.00 14.62
C VAL A 182 0.07 14.44 13.75
N ALA A 183 0.10 14.70 12.45
CA ALA A 183 -0.88 14.17 11.51
C ALA A 183 -0.87 12.64 11.48
N SER A 184 0.31 12.00 11.44
CA SER A 184 0.45 10.55 11.34
C SER A 184 -0.19 9.81 12.52
N LYS A 185 -0.31 10.45 13.70
CA LYS A 185 -1.03 9.89 14.85
C LYS A 185 -2.55 9.79 14.64
N ILE A 186 -3.11 10.58 13.72
CA ILE A 186 -4.53 10.60 13.40
C ILE A 186 -4.83 9.75 12.15
N LEU A 187 -3.84 9.50 11.30
CA LEU A 187 -4.01 8.74 10.05
C LEU A 187 -4.62 7.34 10.23
N PRO A 188 -4.26 6.54 11.26
CA PRO A 188 -4.94 5.27 11.52
C PRO A 188 -6.45 5.44 11.75
N ALA A 189 -6.87 6.47 12.50
CA ALA A 189 -8.28 6.74 12.74
C ALA A 189 -9.00 7.12 11.44
N LEU A 190 -8.35 7.89 10.55
CA LEU A 190 -8.87 8.19 9.22
C LEU A 190 -9.00 6.92 8.35
N GLY A 191 -8.02 6.03 8.38
CA GLY A 191 -8.06 4.75 7.68
C GLY A 191 -9.25 3.89 8.11
N PHE A 192 -9.46 3.73 9.42
CA PHE A 192 -10.64 3.05 9.95
C PHE A 192 -11.95 3.75 9.59
N ALA A 193 -11.99 5.09 9.62
CA ALA A 193 -13.17 5.85 9.25
C ALA A 193 -13.56 5.64 7.78
N LEU A 194 -12.58 5.57 6.87
CA LEU A 194 -12.83 5.26 5.46
C LEU A 194 -13.42 3.85 5.30
N LEU A 195 -12.85 2.84 5.95
CA LEU A 195 -13.37 1.47 5.91
C LEU A 195 -14.79 1.38 6.49
N ILE A 196 -15.03 2.00 7.65
CA ILE A 196 -16.36 2.06 8.26
C ILE A 196 -17.33 2.76 7.31
N SER A 197 -16.96 3.89 6.69
CA SER A 197 -17.85 4.61 5.78
C SER A 197 -18.28 3.79 4.55
N MET A 198 -17.43 2.85 4.10
CA MET A 198 -17.76 1.94 3.00
C MET A 198 -18.70 0.80 3.42
N MET A 199 -18.67 0.39 4.68
CA MET A 199 -19.45 -0.75 5.19
C MET A 199 -20.71 -0.34 5.96
N LEU A 200 -20.71 0.86 6.57
CA LEU A 200 -21.70 1.27 7.54
C LEU A 200 -23.02 1.61 6.86
N SER A 201 -24.07 0.96 7.32
CA SER A 201 -25.46 1.34 7.04
C SER A 201 -26.16 1.65 8.36
N SER A 202 -27.30 2.34 8.32
CA SER A 202 -28.07 2.65 9.53
C SER A 202 -28.43 1.42 10.35
N LYS A 203 -28.56 0.25 9.69
CA LYS A 203 -28.83 -1.06 10.35
C LYS A 203 -27.61 -1.62 11.09
N LEU A 204 -26.40 -1.23 10.69
CA LEU A 204 -25.14 -1.75 11.23
C LEU A 204 -24.56 -0.91 12.38
N ILE A 205 -25.05 0.33 12.57
CA ILE A 205 -24.60 1.25 13.64
C ILE A 205 -24.64 0.60 15.04
N PRO A 206 -25.70 -0.12 15.45
CA PRO A 206 -25.72 -0.76 16.77
C PRO A 206 -24.61 -1.79 16.96
N TYR A 207 -24.25 -2.55 15.92
CA TYR A 207 -23.18 -3.54 15.97
C TYR A 207 -21.80 -2.89 16.08
N LEU A 208 -21.59 -1.75 15.38
CA LEU A 208 -20.38 -0.96 15.53
C LEU A 208 -20.24 -0.44 16.97
N GLY A 209 -21.33 0.08 17.55
CA GLY A 209 -21.34 0.55 18.95
C GLY A 209 -21.05 -0.58 19.94
N LEU A 210 -21.64 -1.76 19.74
CA LEU A 210 -21.38 -2.95 20.56
C LEU A 210 -19.91 -3.36 20.50
N GLY A 211 -19.35 -3.49 19.30
CA GLY A 211 -17.94 -3.83 19.11
C GLY A 211 -17.00 -2.82 19.76
N PHE A 212 -17.32 -1.52 19.67
CA PHE A 212 -16.58 -0.46 20.34
C PHE A 212 -16.59 -0.61 21.87
N LEU A 213 -17.76 -0.85 22.47
CA LEU A 213 -17.87 -1.06 23.92
C LEU A 213 -17.08 -2.30 24.38
N ILE A 214 -17.17 -3.41 23.64
CA ILE A 214 -16.39 -4.61 23.94
C ILE A 214 -14.90 -4.27 23.90
N ALA A 215 -14.41 -3.65 22.83
CA ALA A 215 -13.00 -3.28 22.69
C ALA A 215 -12.52 -2.34 23.80
N ALA A 216 -13.34 -1.34 24.19
CA ALA A 216 -12.97 -0.34 25.19
C ALA A 216 -12.89 -0.91 26.62
N TYR A 217 -13.75 -1.87 26.98
CA TYR A 217 -13.90 -2.29 28.37
C TYR A 217 -13.33 -3.68 28.69
N THR A 218 -13.18 -4.56 27.71
CA THR A 218 -12.84 -5.98 27.97
C THR A 218 -11.35 -6.30 27.88
N LYS A 219 -10.51 -5.38 27.35
CA LYS A 219 -9.08 -5.60 27.06
C LYS A 219 -8.79 -6.87 26.23
N LEU A 220 -9.81 -7.40 25.54
CA LEU A 220 -9.64 -8.53 24.64
C LEU A 220 -8.77 -8.12 23.45
N ASP A 221 -8.03 -9.08 22.90
CA ASP A 221 -7.30 -8.85 21.67
C ASP A 221 -8.26 -8.72 20.48
N ILE A 222 -7.77 -8.09 19.41
CA ILE A 222 -8.57 -7.84 18.20
C ILE A 222 -9.06 -9.15 17.58
N ILE A 223 -8.27 -10.23 17.70
CA ILE A 223 -8.60 -11.55 17.16
C ILE A 223 -9.80 -12.15 17.90
N ALA A 224 -9.84 -12.13 19.24
CA ALA A 224 -10.96 -12.63 20.01
C ALA A 224 -12.24 -11.84 19.69
N ILE A 225 -12.16 -10.52 19.64
CA ILE A 225 -13.31 -9.67 19.29
C ILE A 225 -13.84 -10.02 17.89
N ALA A 226 -12.95 -10.22 16.92
CA ALA A 226 -13.32 -10.62 15.56
C ALA A 226 -14.00 -12.01 15.52
N LEU A 227 -13.52 -12.99 16.28
CA LEU A 227 -14.14 -14.32 16.37
C LEU A 227 -15.55 -14.24 16.95
N PHE A 228 -15.76 -13.45 18.01
CA PHE A 228 -17.10 -13.21 18.55
C PHE A 228 -18.01 -12.53 17.52
N ALA A 229 -17.49 -11.55 16.77
CA ALA A 229 -18.24 -10.87 15.72
C ALA A 229 -18.66 -11.82 14.59
N VAL A 230 -17.80 -12.78 14.19
CA VAL A 230 -18.13 -13.80 13.19
C VAL A 230 -19.25 -14.72 13.67
N VAL A 231 -19.19 -15.19 14.91
CA VAL A 231 -20.25 -16.01 15.50
C VAL A 231 -21.58 -15.24 15.52
N LEU A 232 -21.56 -13.98 15.97
CA LEU A 232 -22.73 -13.11 15.98
C LEU A 232 -23.30 -12.90 14.58
N ALA A 233 -22.45 -12.64 13.58
CA ALA A 233 -22.86 -12.46 12.19
C ALA A 233 -23.54 -13.72 11.63
N PHE A 234 -23.02 -14.91 11.95
CA PHE A 234 -23.62 -16.17 11.54
C PHE A 234 -25.02 -16.38 12.14
N ILE A 235 -25.17 -16.11 13.44
CA ILE A 235 -26.46 -16.18 14.13
C ILE A 235 -27.48 -15.24 13.48
N ILE A 236 -27.12 -13.97 13.26
CA ILE A 236 -28.00 -12.98 12.64
C ILE A 236 -28.38 -13.38 11.20
N SER A 237 -27.42 -13.91 10.43
CA SER A 237 -27.68 -14.37 9.06
C SER A 237 -28.72 -15.48 9.01
N GLN A 238 -28.78 -16.36 10.01
CA GLN A 238 -29.82 -17.39 10.08
C GLN A 238 -31.21 -16.78 10.28
N PHE A 239 -31.35 -15.86 11.23
CA PHE A 239 -32.63 -15.18 11.50
C PHE A 239 -33.13 -14.35 10.31
N LEU A 240 -32.23 -13.66 9.60
CA LEU A 240 -32.61 -12.87 8.42
C LEU A 240 -33.06 -13.74 7.24
N ASN A 241 -32.45 -14.92 7.05
CA ASN A 241 -32.83 -15.85 5.98
C ASN A 241 -34.19 -16.52 6.25
N THR A 242 -34.53 -16.80 7.50
CA THR A 242 -35.84 -17.38 7.85
C THR A 242 -36.98 -16.41 7.52
N SER A 243 -36.81 -15.11 7.79
CA SER A 243 -37.80 -14.08 7.46
C SER A 243 -38.04 -13.84 5.97
N GLN A 244 -37.16 -14.31 5.08
CA GLN A 244 -37.35 -14.24 3.61
C GLN A 244 -38.04 -15.47 3.01
N GLN A 245 -38.15 -16.57 3.76
CA GLN A 245 -38.87 -17.77 3.30
C GLN A 245 -40.36 -17.77 3.67
N GLU A 246 -40.79 -16.87 4.56
CA GLU A 246 -42.17 -16.75 5.04
C GLU A 246 -42.99 -15.61 4.38
N GLY A 247 -42.42 -14.90 3.39
CA GLY A 247 -43.09 -13.83 2.63
C GLY A 247 -43.07 -14.07 1.14
#